data_AF-A0A9D6CK92-F1
#
_entry.id   AF-A0A9D6CK92-F1
#
_cell.length_a   1.000
_cell.length_b   1.000
_cell.length_c   1.000
_cell.angle_alpha   90.00
_cell.angle_beta   90.00
_cell.angle_gamma   90.00
#
_symmetry.space_group_name_H-M   'P 1'
#
loop_
_entity.id
_entity.type
_entity.pdbx_description
1 polymer ?
#
loop_
_entity_poly.entity_id
_entity_poly.type
_entity_poly.pdbx_seq_one_letter_code
_entity_poly.pdbx_strand_id
1 'polypeptide(L)'
;MRKPARPWMWAALGLTAIAAAAVLDDWRLRQALTASGERVMTLEGAAANLRWQLAGVAEQALELQQQRQAAESRIEEARLRAQRSAEAHASAEELLANLKEQALSSDEQAARTIQELQSALDRAAQAETDADLAEKAVEEATARILALEQQEREARQDADNQRQLTRSAEERAAAVRRDLQAAQRAMLEAASNAERSLAEALKQYERAEVAVHQSNRAAEMRVRNQGPALDSEPDGGLQDYRTMHLRAEQALELSRNRVLEAQRALEKMRAELH
;
A
#
# COMPACT_ATOMS: atom_id res chain seq x y z
N MET A 1 28.88 56.53 -11.64
CA MET A 1 28.11 55.76 -12.65
C MET A 1 28.45 54.28 -12.50
N ARG A 2 27.49 53.44 -12.10
CA ARG A 2 27.68 51.98 -12.04
C ARG A 2 27.63 51.44 -13.47
N LYS A 3 28.69 50.79 -13.95
CA LYS A 3 28.71 50.17 -15.28
C LYS A 3 27.66 49.05 -15.32
N PRO A 4 26.81 48.94 -16.35
CA PRO A 4 25.90 47.80 -16.47
C PRO A 4 26.72 46.52 -16.55
N ALA A 5 26.45 45.56 -15.65
CA ALA A 5 27.02 44.23 -15.73
C ALA A 5 26.63 43.62 -17.09
N ARG A 6 27.63 43.20 -17.86
CA ARG A 6 27.46 42.81 -19.26
C ARG A 6 26.50 41.59 -19.37
N PRO A 7 25.58 41.56 -20.36
CA PRO A 7 24.56 40.51 -20.48
C PRO A 7 25.10 39.08 -20.49
N TRP A 8 26.30 38.86 -21.02
CA TRP A 8 26.95 37.54 -21.09
C TRP A 8 27.44 37.01 -19.75
N MET A 9 27.70 37.90 -18.77
CA MET A 9 28.16 37.52 -17.43
C MET A 9 26.99 37.01 -16.57
N TRP A 10 25.76 37.47 -16.85
CA TRP A 10 24.52 36.94 -16.24
C TRP A 10 24.17 35.55 -16.78
N ALA A 11 24.47 35.27 -18.06
CA ALA A 11 24.24 33.95 -18.66
C ALA A 11 25.12 32.85 -18.03
N ALA A 12 26.36 33.17 -17.66
CA ALA A 12 27.27 32.24 -17.00
C ALA A 12 26.89 31.96 -15.53
N LEU A 13 26.37 32.97 -14.81
CA LEU A 13 25.86 32.82 -13.44
C LEU A 13 24.49 32.11 -13.40
N GLY A 14 23.67 32.24 -14.45
CA GLY A 14 22.41 31.51 -14.59
C GLY A 14 22.59 30.01 -14.87
N LEU A 15 23.58 29.63 -15.70
CA LEU A 15 23.82 28.22 -16.08
C LEU A 15 24.47 27.39 -14.97
N THR A 16 25.34 28.00 -14.15
CA THR A 16 25.97 27.33 -13.00
C THR A 16 25.00 27.07 -11.84
N ALA A 17 24.00 27.94 -11.65
CA ALA A 17 22.93 27.73 -10.67
C ALA A 17 21.98 26.57 -11.07
N ILE A 18 21.68 26.42 -12.36
CA ILE A 18 20.84 25.33 -12.89
C ILE A 18 21.56 23.98 -12.77
N ALA A 19 22.87 23.93 -13.07
CA ALA A 19 23.67 22.71 -12.91
C ALA A 19 23.84 22.28 -11.44
N ALA A 20 24.05 23.23 -10.51
CA ALA A 20 24.17 22.91 -9.08
C ALA A 20 22.82 22.50 -8.45
N ALA A 21 21.71 23.10 -8.86
CA ALA A 21 20.36 22.70 -8.45
C ALA A 21 20.01 21.29 -8.95
N ALA A 22 20.36 20.96 -10.20
CA ALA A 22 20.14 19.64 -10.78
C ALA A 22 20.94 18.51 -10.07
N VAL A 23 22.13 18.80 -9.54
CA VAL A 23 22.96 17.81 -8.83
C VAL A 23 22.48 17.56 -7.39
N LEU A 24 21.98 18.59 -6.70
CA LEU A 24 21.45 18.47 -5.33
C LEU A 24 20.03 17.89 -5.28
N ASP A 25 19.20 18.15 -6.30
CA ASP A 25 17.92 17.47 -6.48
C ASP A 25 18.11 15.99 -6.82
N ASP A 26 19.14 15.63 -7.57
CA ASP A 26 19.42 14.25 -8.04
C ASP A 26 19.70 13.24 -6.89
N TRP A 27 20.64 13.50 -5.97
CA TRP A 27 20.89 12.56 -4.87
C TRP A 27 19.67 12.39 -3.94
N ARG A 28 18.92 13.48 -3.73
CA ARG A 28 17.69 13.48 -2.95
C ARG A 28 16.57 12.73 -3.66
N LEU A 29 16.47 12.87 -4.98
CA LEU A 29 15.50 12.17 -5.81
C LEU A 29 15.79 10.67 -5.84
N ARG A 30 17.06 10.24 -6.01
CA ARG A 30 17.45 8.83 -5.91
C ARG A 30 17.10 8.22 -4.56
N GLN A 31 17.49 8.88 -3.46
CA GLN A 31 17.12 8.40 -2.13
C GLN A 31 15.61 8.34 -1.94
N ALA A 32 14.87 9.33 -2.43
CA ALA A 32 13.42 9.36 -2.36
C ALA A 32 12.79 8.20 -3.15
N LEU A 33 13.29 7.88 -4.36
CA LEU A 33 12.79 6.79 -5.20
C LEU A 33 13.11 5.42 -4.61
N THR A 34 14.35 5.16 -4.20
CA THR A 34 14.75 3.90 -3.58
C THR A 34 13.98 3.67 -2.28
N ALA A 35 13.93 4.68 -1.40
CA ALA A 35 13.15 4.60 -0.16
C ALA A 35 11.64 4.49 -0.42
N SER A 36 11.12 5.00 -1.55
CA SER A 36 9.71 4.84 -1.92
C SER A 36 9.44 3.43 -2.47
N GLY A 37 10.35 2.87 -3.27
CA GLY A 37 10.26 1.48 -3.75
C GLY A 37 10.30 0.47 -2.60
N GLU A 38 11.22 0.65 -1.64
CA GLU A 38 11.27 -0.15 -0.41
C GLU A 38 10.00 0.02 0.44
N ARG A 39 9.47 1.24 0.55
CA ARG A 39 8.19 1.51 1.24
C ARG A 39 7.01 0.82 0.55
N VAL A 40 6.96 0.79 -0.78
CA VAL A 40 5.92 0.07 -1.53
C VAL A 40 5.99 -1.42 -1.24
N MET A 41 7.16 -2.05 -1.37
CA MET A 41 7.32 -3.48 -1.09
C MET A 41 6.97 -3.86 0.35
N THR A 42 7.39 -3.05 1.33
CA THR A 42 7.09 -3.30 2.75
C THR A 42 5.61 -3.15 3.07
N LEU A 43 4.93 -2.12 2.52
CA LEU A 43 3.49 -1.95 2.69
C LEU A 43 2.69 -3.06 2.00
N GLU A 44 3.12 -3.52 0.83
CA GLU A 44 2.50 -4.66 0.14
C GLU A 44 2.68 -5.97 0.92
N GLY A 45 3.88 -6.20 1.46
CA GLY A 45 4.15 -7.33 2.34
C GLY A 45 3.31 -7.28 3.62
N ALA A 46 3.17 -6.10 4.22
CA ALA A 46 2.30 -5.89 5.37
C ALA A 46 0.82 -6.16 5.02
N ALA A 47 0.32 -5.65 3.90
CA ALA A 47 -1.03 -5.91 3.43
C ALA A 47 -1.27 -7.41 3.15
N ALA A 48 -0.29 -8.11 2.56
CA ALA A 48 -0.36 -9.56 2.36
C ALA A 48 -0.43 -10.33 3.68
N ASN A 49 0.40 -9.96 4.66
CA ASN A 49 0.36 -10.55 6.00
C ASN A 49 -0.99 -10.30 6.69
N LEU A 50 -1.51 -9.08 6.62
CA LEU A 50 -2.82 -8.74 7.21
C LEU A 50 -3.97 -9.51 6.54
N ARG A 51 -3.93 -9.71 5.22
CA ARG A 51 -4.92 -10.56 4.51
C ARG A 51 -4.87 -12.01 4.97
N TRP A 52 -3.67 -12.55 5.20
CA TRP A 52 -3.52 -13.90 5.73
C TRP A 52 -4.07 -14.02 7.17
N GLN A 53 -3.77 -13.04 8.04
CA GLN A 53 -4.34 -13.00 9.39
C GLN A 53 -5.87 -12.89 9.37
N LEU A 54 -6.42 -12.05 8.49
CA LEU A 54 -7.86 -11.90 8.32
C LEU A 54 -8.55 -13.22 7.91
N ALA A 55 -7.91 -14.02 7.05
CA ALA A 55 -8.41 -15.34 6.69
C ALA A 55 -8.47 -16.27 7.90
N GLY A 56 -7.43 -16.27 8.74
CA GLY A 56 -7.41 -17.05 9.99
C GLY A 56 -8.50 -16.64 10.98
N VAL A 57 -8.74 -15.33 11.15
CA VAL A 57 -9.83 -14.83 12.01
C VAL A 57 -11.21 -15.23 11.45
N ALA A 58 -11.37 -15.22 10.11
CA ALA A 58 -12.62 -15.65 9.48
C ALA A 58 -12.88 -17.15 9.67
N GLU A 59 -11.83 -17.98 9.62
CA GLU A 59 -11.92 -19.42 9.92
C GLU A 59 -12.31 -19.66 11.38
N GLN A 60 -11.67 -18.96 12.32
CA GLN A 60 -12.02 -19.03 13.75
C GLN A 60 -13.48 -18.62 14.01
N ALA A 61 -13.97 -17.56 13.36
CA ALA A 61 -15.36 -17.15 13.48
C ALA A 61 -16.33 -18.22 12.96
N LEU A 62 -15.99 -18.90 11.85
CA LEU A 62 -16.78 -20.01 11.32
C LEU A 62 -16.82 -21.21 12.29
N GLU A 63 -15.68 -21.56 12.89
CA GLU A 63 -15.61 -22.62 13.90
C GLU A 63 -16.46 -22.30 15.14
N LEU A 64 -16.39 -21.08 15.66
CA LEU A 64 -17.21 -20.64 16.79
C LEU A 64 -18.70 -20.70 16.45
N GLN A 65 -19.08 -20.31 15.23
CA GLN A 65 -20.46 -20.42 14.75
C GLN A 65 -20.94 -21.88 14.72
N GLN A 66 -20.10 -22.81 14.25
CA GLN A 66 -20.44 -24.24 14.26
C GLN A 66 -20.58 -24.80 15.68
N GLN A 67 -19.69 -24.40 16.60
CA GLN A 67 -19.78 -24.80 18.01
C GLN A 67 -21.06 -24.29 18.67
N ARG A 68 -21.47 -23.05 18.35
CA ARG A 68 -22.72 -22.48 18.80
C ARG A 68 -23.93 -23.26 18.29
N GLN A 69 -23.99 -23.55 16.99
CA GLN A 69 -25.08 -24.34 16.40
C GLN A 69 -25.18 -25.73 17.04
N ALA A 70 -24.05 -26.38 17.30
CA ALA A 70 -24.01 -27.65 18.00
C ALA A 70 -24.52 -27.55 19.45
N ALA A 71 -24.21 -26.46 20.16
CA ALA A 71 -24.73 -26.21 21.51
C ALA A 71 -26.24 -25.93 21.51
N GLU A 72 -26.74 -25.16 20.53
CA GLU A 72 -28.17 -24.88 20.35
C GLU A 72 -28.97 -26.17 20.13
N SER A 73 -28.47 -27.07 19.27
CA SER A 73 -29.09 -28.38 19.04
C SER A 73 -29.19 -29.21 20.33
N ARG A 74 -28.15 -29.18 21.18
CA ARG A 74 -28.14 -29.91 22.46
C ARG A 74 -29.14 -29.34 23.47
N ILE A 75 -29.32 -28.02 23.49
CA ILE A 75 -30.35 -27.38 24.33
C ILE A 75 -31.73 -27.83 23.90
N GLU A 76 -31.99 -27.86 22.58
CA GLU A 76 -33.29 -28.28 22.08
C GLU A 76 -33.58 -29.75 22.43
N GLU A 77 -32.59 -30.63 22.30
CA GLU A 77 -32.70 -32.02 22.75
C GLU A 77 -32.91 -32.16 24.27
N ALA A 78 -32.28 -31.30 25.08
CA ALA A 78 -32.45 -31.31 26.53
C ALA A 78 -33.85 -30.80 26.92
N ARG A 79 -34.37 -29.76 26.24
CA ARG A 79 -35.73 -29.25 26.43
C ARG A 79 -36.79 -30.29 26.09
N LEU A 80 -36.64 -30.99 24.95
CA LEU A 80 -37.55 -32.07 24.57
C LEU A 80 -37.53 -33.23 25.58
N ARG A 81 -36.36 -33.54 26.15
CA ARG A 81 -36.23 -34.54 27.22
C ARG A 81 -36.91 -34.09 28.51
N ALA A 82 -36.70 -32.85 28.95
CA ALA A 82 -37.38 -32.28 30.11
C ALA A 82 -38.90 -32.32 29.94
N GLN A 83 -39.40 -31.95 28.76
CA GLN A 83 -40.83 -31.98 28.44
C GLN A 83 -41.41 -33.40 28.53
N ARG A 84 -40.74 -34.39 27.92
CA ARG A 84 -41.17 -35.79 28.01
C ARG A 84 -41.15 -36.31 29.45
N SER A 85 -40.19 -35.86 30.26
CA SER A 85 -40.12 -36.20 31.67
C SER A 85 -41.31 -35.62 32.45
N ALA A 86 -41.63 -34.35 32.20
CA ALA A 86 -42.78 -33.69 32.81
C ALA A 86 -44.12 -34.36 32.43
N GLU A 87 -44.28 -34.76 31.16
CA GLU A 87 -45.45 -35.51 30.69
C GLU A 87 -45.55 -36.89 31.36
N ALA A 88 -44.42 -37.60 31.51
CA ALA A 88 -44.37 -38.88 32.21
C ALA A 88 -44.70 -38.75 33.70
N HIS A 89 -44.23 -37.69 34.36
CA HIS A 89 -44.57 -37.36 35.75
C HIS A 89 -46.07 -37.09 35.90
N ALA A 90 -46.64 -36.21 35.07
CA ALA A 90 -48.07 -35.89 35.11
C ALA A 90 -48.95 -37.14 34.87
N SER A 91 -48.54 -38.00 33.92
CA SER A 91 -49.20 -39.28 33.66
C SER A 91 -49.12 -40.25 34.86
N ALA A 92 -47.97 -40.30 35.54
CA ALA A 92 -47.79 -41.09 36.75
C ALA A 92 -48.65 -40.57 37.91
N GLU A 93 -48.73 -39.25 38.10
CA GLU A 93 -49.58 -38.61 39.11
C GLU A 93 -51.07 -38.88 38.88
N GLU A 94 -51.54 -38.79 37.63
CA GLU A 94 -52.92 -39.10 37.26
C GLU A 94 -53.26 -40.57 37.55
N LEU A 95 -52.36 -41.49 37.21
CA LEU A 95 -52.51 -42.92 37.51
C LEU A 95 -52.54 -43.17 39.03
N LEU A 96 -51.71 -42.46 39.79
CA LEU A 96 -51.69 -42.47 41.25
C LEU A 96 -53.03 -41.99 41.85
N ALA A 97 -53.62 -40.93 41.29
CA ALA A 97 -54.93 -40.42 41.71
C ALA A 97 -56.03 -41.47 41.44
N ASN A 98 -56.07 -42.03 40.23
CA ASN A 98 -57.03 -43.06 39.84
C ASN A 98 -56.92 -44.33 40.72
N LEU A 99 -55.69 -44.79 41.02
CA LEU A 99 -55.49 -45.96 41.89
C LEU A 99 -55.91 -45.70 43.34
N LYS A 100 -55.71 -44.48 43.85
CA LYS A 100 -56.20 -44.09 45.18
C LYS A 100 -57.73 -44.13 45.26
N GLU A 101 -58.43 -43.74 44.20
CA GLU A 101 -59.89 -43.85 44.12
C GLU A 101 -60.37 -45.31 44.08
N GLN A 102 -59.63 -46.19 43.39
CA GLN A 102 -59.97 -47.62 43.24
C GLN A 102 -59.65 -48.48 44.47
N ALA A 103 -58.67 -48.10 45.29
CA ALA A 103 -58.18 -48.89 46.43
C ALA A 103 -59.21 -49.10 47.57
N LEU A 104 -60.41 -48.53 47.48
CA LEU A 104 -61.45 -48.60 48.51
C LEU A 104 -62.45 -49.78 48.34
N SER A 105 -62.30 -50.67 47.34
CA SER A 105 -63.38 -51.60 46.97
C SER A 105 -63.20 -53.12 47.26
N SER A 106 -62.01 -53.69 47.49
CA SER A 106 -61.86 -55.08 48.02
C SER A 106 -60.44 -55.47 48.49
N ASP A 107 -60.34 -56.47 49.40
CA ASP A 107 -59.09 -56.94 50.02
C ASP A 107 -58.13 -57.69 49.07
N GLU A 108 -58.64 -58.38 48.04
CA GLU A 108 -57.80 -59.08 47.04
C GLU A 108 -57.26 -58.12 45.96
N GLN A 109 -57.96 -57.01 45.73
CA GLN A 109 -57.48 -55.91 44.88
C GLN A 109 -56.39 -55.08 45.57
N ALA A 110 -56.43 -54.97 46.90
CA ALA A 110 -55.50 -54.15 47.69
C ALA A 110 -54.02 -54.44 47.38
N ALA A 111 -53.62 -55.71 47.30
CA ALA A 111 -52.21 -56.09 47.06
C ALA A 111 -51.73 -55.71 45.65
N ARG A 112 -52.58 -55.83 44.61
CA ARG A 112 -52.25 -55.41 43.24
C ARG A 112 -52.21 -53.89 43.12
N THR A 113 -53.18 -53.19 43.70
CA THR A 113 -53.17 -51.71 43.74
C THR A 113 -51.94 -51.18 44.46
N ILE A 114 -51.44 -51.83 45.51
CA ILE A 114 -50.20 -51.42 46.21
C ILE A 114 -48.97 -51.54 45.30
N GLN A 115 -48.82 -52.63 44.55
CA GLN A 115 -47.69 -52.79 43.61
C GLN A 115 -47.75 -51.77 42.47
N GLU A 116 -48.94 -51.51 41.91
CA GLU A 116 -49.12 -50.50 40.87
C GLU A 116 -48.87 -49.08 41.40
N LEU A 117 -49.26 -48.79 42.65
CA LEU A 117 -48.95 -47.55 43.34
C LEU A 117 -47.44 -47.36 43.55
N GLN A 118 -46.73 -48.40 43.99
CA GLN A 118 -45.28 -48.36 44.16
C GLN A 118 -44.59 -48.13 42.82
N SER A 119 -45.00 -48.83 41.76
CA SER A 119 -44.46 -48.62 40.42
C SER A 119 -44.78 -47.23 39.84
N ALA A 120 -45.93 -46.64 40.17
CA ALA A 120 -46.27 -45.28 39.79
C ALA A 120 -45.43 -44.24 40.54
N LEU A 121 -45.21 -44.44 41.85
CA LEU A 121 -44.33 -43.61 42.67
C LEU A 121 -42.88 -43.66 42.19
N ASP A 122 -42.36 -44.85 41.88
CA ASP A 122 -41.00 -45.01 41.36
C ASP A 122 -40.82 -44.30 40.01
N ARG A 123 -41.84 -44.34 39.14
CA ARG A 123 -41.84 -43.61 37.86
C ARG A 123 -41.89 -42.09 38.06
N ALA A 124 -42.68 -41.60 39.00
CA ALA A 124 -42.74 -40.18 39.32
C ALA A 124 -41.40 -39.67 39.88
N ALA A 125 -40.78 -40.40 40.82
CA ALA A 125 -39.49 -40.03 41.39
C ALA A 125 -38.35 -40.03 40.35
N GLN A 126 -38.35 -41.01 39.43
CA GLN A 126 -37.37 -41.03 38.33
C GLN A 126 -37.58 -39.86 37.37
N ALA A 127 -38.83 -39.54 37.03
CA ALA A 127 -39.17 -38.42 36.14
C ALA A 127 -38.80 -37.05 36.72
N GLU A 128 -38.94 -36.86 38.04
CA GLU A 128 -38.49 -35.64 38.74
C GLU A 128 -36.96 -35.51 38.67
N THR A 129 -36.23 -36.59 38.95
CA THR A 129 -34.76 -36.60 38.85
C THR A 129 -34.29 -36.31 37.42
N ASP A 130 -34.95 -36.90 36.42
CA ASP A 130 -34.63 -36.69 35.01
C ASP A 130 -34.95 -35.24 34.56
N ALA A 131 -35.98 -34.63 35.13
CA ALA A 131 -36.32 -33.22 34.89
C ALA A 131 -35.26 -32.27 35.46
N ASP A 132 -34.83 -32.48 36.70
CA ASP A 132 -33.77 -31.69 37.34
C ASP A 132 -32.44 -31.78 36.59
N LEU A 133 -32.08 -32.98 36.10
CA LEU A 133 -30.88 -33.17 35.30
C LEU A 133 -30.98 -32.48 33.93
N ALA A 134 -32.16 -32.48 33.32
CA ALA A 134 -32.39 -31.79 32.07
C ALA A 134 -32.36 -30.26 32.24
N GLU A 135 -32.90 -29.72 33.34
CA GLU A 135 -32.85 -28.29 33.66
C GLU A 135 -31.40 -27.81 33.82
N LYS A 136 -30.59 -28.50 34.63
CA LYS A 136 -29.17 -28.17 34.79
C LYS A 136 -28.41 -28.22 33.47
N ALA A 137 -28.68 -29.22 32.63
CA ALA A 137 -28.06 -29.32 31.32
C ALA A 137 -28.44 -28.15 30.39
N VAL A 138 -29.68 -27.66 30.46
CA VAL A 138 -30.13 -26.47 29.72
C VAL A 138 -29.44 -25.21 30.24
N GLU A 139 -29.34 -25.03 31.56
CA GLU A 139 -28.64 -23.88 32.16
C GLU A 139 -27.16 -23.83 31.76
N GLU A 140 -26.44 -24.94 31.90
CA GLU A 140 -25.02 -25.04 31.52
C GLU A 140 -24.81 -24.78 30.03
N ALA A 141 -25.65 -25.36 29.18
CA ALA A 141 -25.56 -25.17 27.73
C ALA A 141 -25.92 -23.72 27.34
N THR A 142 -26.87 -23.09 28.01
CA THR A 142 -27.22 -21.67 27.80
C THR A 142 -26.06 -20.75 28.19
N ALA A 143 -25.41 -21.01 29.33
CA ALA A 143 -24.21 -20.28 29.75
C ALA A 143 -23.07 -20.42 28.72
N ARG A 144 -22.89 -21.63 28.18
CA ARG A 144 -21.91 -21.89 27.12
C ARG A 144 -22.21 -21.13 25.83
N ILE A 145 -23.47 -21.04 25.41
CA ILE A 145 -23.87 -20.24 24.24
C ILE A 145 -23.54 -18.77 24.46
N LEU A 146 -23.89 -18.21 25.62
CA LEU A 146 -23.55 -16.82 25.96
C LEU A 146 -22.05 -16.54 25.86
N ALA A 147 -21.22 -17.45 26.36
CA ALA A 147 -19.76 -17.35 26.23
C ALA A 147 -19.29 -17.41 24.77
N LEU A 148 -19.85 -18.32 23.96
CA LEU A 148 -19.54 -18.43 22.53
C LEU A 148 -19.98 -17.19 21.74
N GLU A 149 -21.13 -16.60 22.06
CA GLU A 149 -21.60 -15.36 21.43
C GLU A 149 -20.67 -14.19 21.73
N GLN A 150 -20.14 -14.11 22.95
CA GLN A 150 -19.17 -13.07 23.30
C GLN A 150 -17.89 -13.25 22.47
N GLN A 151 -17.35 -14.46 22.39
CA GLN A 151 -16.17 -14.77 21.56
C GLN A 151 -16.41 -14.48 20.07
N GLU A 152 -17.60 -14.78 19.56
CA GLU A 152 -17.98 -14.48 18.18
C GLU A 152 -18.02 -12.96 17.92
N ARG A 153 -18.56 -12.17 18.86
CA ARG A 153 -18.57 -10.71 18.75
C ARG A 153 -17.16 -10.12 18.77
N GLU A 154 -16.29 -10.62 19.65
CA GLU A 154 -14.88 -10.22 19.73
C GLU A 154 -14.14 -10.55 18.42
N ALA A 155 -14.26 -11.79 17.93
CA ALA A 155 -13.65 -12.20 16.67
C ALA A 155 -14.15 -11.39 15.46
N ARG A 156 -15.44 -11.02 15.44
CA ARG A 156 -16.00 -10.13 14.40
C ARG A 156 -15.42 -8.73 14.48
N GLN A 157 -15.30 -8.15 15.67
CA GLN A 157 -14.68 -6.84 15.87
C GLN A 157 -13.21 -6.85 15.44
N ASP A 158 -12.47 -7.92 15.76
CA ASP A 158 -11.09 -8.10 15.34
C ASP A 158 -10.97 -8.23 13.81
N ALA A 159 -11.87 -8.98 13.16
CA ALA A 159 -11.92 -9.08 11.71
C ALA A 159 -12.16 -7.71 11.05
N ASP A 160 -13.05 -6.90 11.61
CA ASP A 160 -13.33 -5.56 11.10
C ASP A 160 -12.15 -4.61 11.30
N ASN A 161 -11.48 -4.66 12.45
CA ASN A 161 -10.23 -3.93 12.70
C ASN A 161 -9.15 -4.32 11.69
N GLN A 162 -8.96 -5.63 11.46
CA GLN A 162 -7.98 -6.14 10.49
C GLN A 162 -8.31 -5.75 9.04
N ARG A 163 -9.59 -5.73 8.66
CA ARG A 163 -10.03 -5.21 7.35
C ARG A 163 -9.69 -3.73 7.18
N GLN A 164 -9.92 -2.91 8.21
CA GLN A 164 -9.59 -1.47 8.16
C GLN A 164 -8.07 -1.25 8.03
N LEU A 165 -7.27 -1.98 8.81
CA LEU A 165 -5.81 -1.93 8.73
C LEU A 165 -5.31 -2.36 7.35
N THR A 166 -5.88 -3.43 6.79
CA THR A 166 -5.54 -3.93 5.45
C THR A 166 -5.83 -2.87 4.39
N ARG A 167 -7.05 -2.31 4.36
CA ARG A 167 -7.42 -1.26 3.39
C ARG A 167 -6.50 -0.05 3.52
N SER A 168 -6.20 0.39 4.73
CA SER A 168 -5.28 1.51 4.97
C SER A 168 -3.86 1.24 4.46
N ALA A 169 -3.36 0.01 4.60
CA ALA A 169 -2.05 -0.37 4.08
C ALA A 169 -2.03 -0.39 2.55
N GLU A 170 -3.07 -0.94 1.92
CA GLU A 170 -3.23 -0.99 0.47
C GLU A 170 -3.37 0.41 -0.16
N GLU A 171 -4.17 1.29 0.45
CA GLU A 171 -4.33 2.68 0.02
C GLU A 171 -3.01 3.45 0.08
N ARG A 172 -2.22 3.26 1.15
CA ARG A 172 -0.89 3.84 1.28
C ARG A 172 0.07 3.30 0.23
N ALA A 173 0.10 1.98 0.00
CA ALA A 173 0.93 1.40 -1.05
C ALA A 173 0.56 1.95 -2.44
N ALA A 174 -0.73 2.06 -2.74
CA ALA A 174 -1.23 2.61 -4.00
C ALA A 174 -0.87 4.09 -4.19
N ALA A 175 -0.91 4.91 -3.12
CA ALA A 175 -0.45 6.29 -3.15
C ALA A 175 1.05 6.36 -3.49
N VAL A 176 1.89 5.62 -2.78
CA VAL A 176 3.34 5.65 -3.03
C VAL A 176 3.69 5.14 -4.44
N ARG A 177 2.96 4.14 -4.97
CA ARG A 177 3.12 3.72 -6.38
C ARG A 177 2.80 4.83 -7.37
N ARG A 178 1.71 5.58 -7.16
CA ARG A 178 1.34 6.71 -8.02
C ARG A 178 2.41 7.81 -7.98
N ASP A 179 2.93 8.11 -6.79
CA ASP A 179 4.00 9.08 -6.60
C ASP A 179 5.30 8.62 -7.27
N LEU A 180 5.65 7.35 -7.15
CA LEU A 180 6.81 6.75 -7.81
C LEU A 180 6.70 6.85 -9.34
N GLN A 181 5.52 6.54 -9.90
CA GLN A 181 5.25 6.68 -11.33
C GLN A 181 5.31 8.14 -11.81
N ALA A 182 4.80 9.08 -11.02
CA ALA A 182 4.87 10.50 -11.33
C ALA A 182 6.32 10.99 -11.35
N ALA A 183 7.13 10.59 -10.37
CA ALA A 183 8.56 10.90 -10.32
C ALA A 183 9.33 10.30 -11.52
N GLN A 184 9.03 9.06 -11.92
CA GLN A 184 9.58 8.43 -13.13
C GLN A 184 9.27 9.21 -14.40
N ARG A 185 8.02 9.64 -14.57
CA ARG A 185 7.62 10.46 -15.73
C ARG A 185 8.34 11.80 -15.75
N ALA A 186 8.47 12.46 -14.60
CA ALA A 186 9.20 13.72 -14.49
C ALA A 186 10.67 13.56 -14.87
N MET A 187 11.34 12.46 -14.47
CA MET A 187 12.72 12.18 -14.89
C MET A 187 12.86 11.94 -16.40
N LEU A 188 11.94 11.18 -17.02
CA LEU A 188 11.94 10.94 -18.46
C LEU A 188 11.74 12.24 -19.26
N GLU A 189 10.83 13.11 -18.80
CA GLU A 189 10.60 14.41 -19.42
C GLU A 189 11.83 15.32 -19.29
N ALA A 190 12.44 15.35 -18.11
CA ALA A 190 13.68 16.09 -17.88
C ALA A 190 14.82 15.56 -18.78
N ALA A 191 14.93 14.25 -18.98
CA ALA A 191 15.91 13.65 -19.88
C ALA A 191 15.68 14.08 -21.34
N SER A 192 14.42 14.07 -21.80
CA SER A 192 14.08 14.56 -23.14
C SER A 192 14.40 16.04 -23.33
N ASN A 193 14.19 16.87 -22.30
CA ASN A 193 14.57 18.29 -22.34
C ASN A 193 16.09 18.48 -22.38
N ALA A 194 16.86 17.65 -21.68
CA ALA A 194 18.31 17.63 -21.75
C ALA A 194 18.80 17.25 -23.17
N GLU A 195 18.16 16.28 -23.82
CA GLU A 195 18.48 15.91 -25.22
C GLU A 195 18.24 17.07 -26.19
N ARG A 196 17.13 17.80 -26.04
CA ARG A 196 16.86 18.99 -26.86
C ARG A 196 17.92 20.08 -26.64
N SER A 197 18.29 20.30 -25.38
CA SER A 197 19.32 21.28 -25.01
C SER A 197 20.68 20.94 -25.61
N LEU A 198 21.06 19.66 -25.59
CA LEU A 198 22.28 19.18 -26.25
C LEU A 198 22.24 19.39 -27.76
N ALA A 199 21.12 19.05 -28.41
CA ALA A 199 20.96 19.25 -29.85
C ALA A 199 21.06 20.74 -30.24
N GLU A 200 20.51 21.65 -29.44
CA GLU A 200 20.65 23.09 -29.65
C GLU A 200 22.08 23.57 -29.43
N ALA A 201 22.77 23.07 -28.41
CA ALA A 201 24.17 23.39 -28.14
C ALA A 201 25.08 22.94 -29.31
N LEU A 202 24.86 21.75 -29.86
CA LEU A 202 25.60 21.24 -31.02
C LEU A 202 25.39 22.15 -32.25
N LYS A 203 24.15 22.56 -32.53
CA LYS A 203 23.87 23.51 -33.63
C LYS A 203 24.57 24.86 -33.44
N GLN A 204 24.67 25.36 -32.20
CA GLN A 204 25.39 26.60 -31.90
C GLN A 204 26.90 26.43 -32.12
N TYR A 205 27.44 25.28 -31.71
CA TYR A 205 28.84 24.92 -31.91
C TYR A 205 29.20 24.84 -33.40
N GLU A 206 28.41 24.13 -34.21
CA GLU A 206 28.59 24.04 -35.66
C GLU A 206 28.58 25.43 -36.33
N ARG A 207 27.66 26.32 -35.92
CA ARG A 207 27.62 27.71 -36.42
C ARG A 207 28.87 28.49 -36.03
N ALA A 208 29.40 28.29 -34.82
CA ALA A 208 30.62 28.93 -34.36
C ALA A 208 31.85 28.44 -35.15
N GLU A 209 31.95 27.14 -35.44
CA GLU A 209 33.02 26.59 -36.27
C GLU A 209 33.02 27.21 -37.68
N VAL A 210 31.86 27.30 -38.32
CA VAL A 210 31.73 27.93 -39.64
C VAL A 210 32.18 29.40 -39.60
N ALA A 211 31.81 30.14 -38.55
CA ALA A 211 32.23 31.54 -38.40
C ALA A 211 33.75 31.67 -38.23
N VAL A 212 34.38 30.79 -37.45
CA VAL A 212 35.85 30.75 -37.32
C VAL A 212 36.51 30.43 -38.66
N HIS A 213 36.03 29.43 -39.41
CA HIS A 213 36.56 29.09 -40.73
C HIS A 213 36.40 30.23 -41.75
N GLN A 214 35.25 30.89 -41.77
CA GLN A 214 35.02 32.06 -42.64
C GLN A 214 35.95 33.22 -42.29
N SER A 215 36.17 33.46 -40.99
CA SER A 215 37.16 34.43 -40.51
C SER A 215 38.55 34.07 -41.03
N ASN A 216 39.02 32.83 -40.83
CA ASN A 216 40.35 32.39 -41.27
C ASN A 216 40.55 32.55 -42.77
N ARG A 217 39.56 32.13 -43.56
CA ARG A 217 39.60 32.29 -45.02
C ARG A 217 39.65 33.76 -45.46
N ALA A 218 38.92 34.64 -44.77
CA ALA A 218 38.97 36.07 -45.02
C ALA A 218 40.37 36.64 -44.68
N ALA A 219 41.01 36.14 -43.62
CA ALA A 219 42.39 36.46 -43.28
C ALA A 219 43.37 36.08 -44.39
N GLU A 220 43.32 34.82 -44.81
CA GLU A 220 44.20 34.26 -45.84
C GLU A 220 44.08 35.04 -47.14
N MET A 221 42.85 35.33 -47.56
CA MET A 221 42.58 36.14 -48.75
C MET A 221 43.10 37.57 -48.61
N ARG A 222 42.98 38.20 -47.43
CA ARG A 222 43.54 39.54 -47.19
C ARG A 222 45.07 39.54 -47.23
N VAL A 223 45.72 38.61 -46.54
CA VAL A 223 47.19 38.45 -46.55
C VAL A 223 47.69 38.24 -47.98
N ARG A 224 46.99 37.40 -48.75
CA ARG A 224 47.31 37.14 -50.15
C ARG A 224 47.09 38.36 -51.06
N ASN A 225 46.01 39.10 -50.87
CA ASN A 225 45.64 40.23 -51.73
C ASN A 225 46.40 41.53 -51.39
N GLN A 226 46.84 41.72 -50.15
CA GLN A 226 47.59 42.91 -49.75
C GLN A 226 49.10 42.81 -50.06
N GLY A 227 49.65 41.62 -50.31
CA GLY A 227 51.04 41.45 -50.71
C GLY A 227 52.05 42.19 -49.80
N PRO A 228 53.30 42.43 -50.23
CA PRO A 228 54.35 43.06 -49.41
C PRO A 228 54.14 44.56 -49.11
N ALA A 229 52.94 45.13 -49.31
CA ALA A 229 52.65 46.54 -49.02
C ALA A 229 52.46 46.85 -47.51
N LEU A 230 52.64 45.84 -46.65
CA LEU A 230 52.41 45.92 -45.20
C LEU A 230 53.44 46.75 -44.41
N ASP A 231 54.54 47.18 -45.04
CA ASP A 231 55.58 47.94 -44.34
C ASP A 231 55.29 49.44 -44.18
N SER A 232 54.16 49.96 -44.70
CA SER A 232 54.00 51.43 -44.86
C SER A 232 52.75 52.11 -44.27
N GLU A 233 51.77 51.39 -43.69
CA GLU A 233 50.64 52.04 -42.99
C GLU A 233 50.24 51.29 -41.71
N PRO A 234 49.72 51.99 -40.67
CA PRO A 234 49.42 51.37 -39.39
C PRO A 234 48.21 50.44 -39.50
N ASP A 235 48.47 49.15 -39.63
CA ASP A 235 47.90 47.92 -39.02
C ASP A 235 46.41 47.84 -38.56
N GLY A 236 45.56 48.84 -38.79
CA GLY A 236 44.17 48.89 -38.29
C GLY A 236 43.29 47.77 -38.86
N GLY A 237 43.46 47.45 -40.15
CA GLY A 237 42.74 46.34 -40.80
C GLY A 237 43.15 44.95 -40.28
N LEU A 238 44.39 44.80 -39.81
CA LEU A 238 44.91 43.58 -39.18
C LEU A 238 44.45 43.46 -37.72
N GLN A 239 44.36 44.58 -36.99
CA GLN A 239 43.85 44.61 -35.63
C GLN A 239 42.34 44.30 -35.54
N ASP A 240 41.53 44.86 -36.44
CA ASP A 240 40.09 44.55 -36.52
C ASP A 240 39.86 43.07 -36.84
N TYR A 241 40.68 42.51 -37.73
CA TYR A 241 40.64 41.09 -38.06
C TYR A 241 40.99 40.20 -36.86
N ARG A 242 42.12 40.48 -36.17
CA ARG A 242 42.52 39.72 -34.96
C ARG A 242 41.42 39.76 -33.91
N THR A 243 40.78 40.91 -33.71
CA THR A 243 39.69 41.08 -32.76
C THR A 243 38.46 40.25 -33.15
N MET A 244 38.10 40.22 -34.43
CA MET A 244 36.99 39.41 -34.94
C MET A 244 37.29 37.90 -34.78
N HIS A 245 38.51 37.47 -35.13
CA HIS A 245 38.94 36.09 -35.02
C HIS A 245 38.94 35.60 -33.56
N LEU A 246 39.56 36.36 -32.64
CA LEU A 246 39.55 36.05 -31.20
C LEU A 246 38.13 35.93 -30.63
N ARG A 247 37.19 36.77 -31.08
CA ARG A 247 35.78 36.67 -30.68
C ARG A 247 35.11 35.40 -31.22
N ALA A 248 35.43 35.00 -32.45
CA ALA A 248 34.91 33.77 -33.04
C ALA A 248 35.46 32.53 -32.31
N GLU A 249 36.75 32.51 -31.96
CA GLU A 249 37.38 31.44 -31.17
C GLU A 249 36.78 31.35 -29.75
N GLN A 250 36.58 32.50 -29.09
CA GLN A 250 35.90 32.52 -27.78
C GLN A 250 34.46 32.03 -27.86
N ALA A 251 33.73 32.36 -28.93
CA ALA A 251 32.38 31.84 -29.15
C ALA A 251 32.38 30.33 -29.39
N LEU A 252 33.37 29.81 -30.14
CA LEU A 252 33.57 28.39 -30.37
C LEU A 252 33.89 27.65 -29.06
N GLU A 253 34.82 28.16 -28.26
CA GLU A 253 35.17 27.58 -26.96
C GLU A 253 33.97 27.57 -26.00
N LEU A 254 33.21 28.67 -25.94
CA LEU A 254 31.98 28.74 -25.13
C LEU A 254 30.95 27.71 -25.58
N SER A 255 30.74 27.57 -26.89
CA SER A 255 29.80 26.59 -27.44
C SER A 255 30.25 25.15 -27.18
N ARG A 256 31.55 24.86 -27.23
CA ARG A 256 32.13 23.55 -26.88
C ARG A 256 31.86 23.20 -25.42
N ASN A 257 32.08 24.15 -24.52
CA ASN A 257 31.82 23.94 -23.10
C ASN A 257 30.33 23.65 -22.84
N ARG A 258 29.41 24.36 -23.51
CA ARG A 258 27.96 24.07 -23.42
C ARG A 258 27.58 22.69 -23.91
N VAL A 259 28.18 22.22 -25.01
CA VAL A 259 27.95 20.86 -25.53
C VAL A 259 28.41 19.82 -24.50
N LEU A 260 29.63 19.98 -23.94
CA LEU A 260 30.18 19.07 -22.94
C LEU A 260 29.33 19.04 -21.65
N GLU A 261 28.83 20.20 -21.20
CA GLU A 261 27.93 20.31 -20.06
C GLU A 261 26.60 19.58 -20.32
N ALA A 262 25.98 19.80 -21.48
CA ALA A 262 24.73 19.14 -21.85
C ALA A 262 24.90 17.62 -22.03
N GLN A 263 26.05 17.17 -22.58
CA GLN A 263 26.36 15.75 -22.71
C GLN A 263 26.55 15.08 -21.34
N ARG A 264 27.30 15.71 -20.43
CA ARG A 264 27.47 15.19 -19.06
C ARG A 264 26.14 15.11 -18.32
N ALA A 265 25.28 16.12 -18.47
CA ALA A 265 23.93 16.09 -17.90
C ALA A 265 23.11 14.91 -18.46
N LEU A 266 23.16 14.69 -19.79
CA LEU A 266 22.43 13.60 -20.43
C LEU A 266 22.94 12.20 -20.04
N GLU A 267 24.26 11.99 -20.06
CA GLU A 267 24.89 10.72 -19.66
C GLU A 267 24.54 10.38 -18.21
N LYS A 268 24.55 11.39 -17.34
CA LYS A 268 24.17 11.25 -15.94
C LYS A 268 22.71 10.84 -15.78
N MET A 269 21.78 11.49 -16.48
CA MET A 269 20.34 11.14 -16.45
C MET A 269 20.06 9.74 -17.03
N ARG A 270 20.79 9.31 -18.05
CA ARG A 270 20.66 7.94 -18.58
C ARG A 270 21.13 6.89 -17.58
N ALA A 271 22.23 7.17 -16.88
CA ALA A 271 22.72 6.30 -15.82
C ALA A 271 21.80 6.25 -14.59
N GLU A 272 20.91 7.23 -14.40
CA GLU A 272 19.90 7.28 -13.34
C GLU A 272 18.62 6.53 -13.68
N LEU A 273 18.28 6.50 -14.97
CA LEU A 273 17.12 5.80 -15.50
C LEU A 273 17.30 4.28 -15.54
N HIS A 274 18.53 3.83 -15.75
CA HIS A 274 18.93 2.42 -15.77
C HIS A 274 19.17 1.88 -14.36
#